data_AF-A0A1B6MH10-F1
#
_entry.id   AF-A0A1B6MH10-F1
#
_cell.length_a   1.000
_cell.length_b   1.000
_cell.length_c   1.000
_cell.angle_alpha   90.00
_cell.angle_beta   90.00
_cell.angle_gamma   90.00
#
_symmetry.space_group_name_H-M   'P 1'
#
loop_
_entity.id
_entity.type
_entity.pdbx_description
1 polymer ?
#
loop_
_entity_poly.entity_id
_entity_poly.type
_entity_poly.pdbx_seq_one_letter_code
_entity_poly.pdbx_strand_id
1 'polypeptide(L)'
;MMWQEARKQERKIRGMLVDYKRRAERRKDYYEKIKAEPTQFIQIHGRPCKIHLDPAVAIAGDSPANMMSWQGNQDILIDRFDVRAHLDYIPEVKHKEEEDEEPTGDERYINYERYRILAQNDFLGVTEDKFLQQLSIEEQFGPVEKAEPPPIEGKKKVVGAAIGYNYSEGSAATTPAAGEPAKEEKDSSEEENEDDDDDDDSDIDFDLCVDVNKISSAQAHEMNASALGYGMMSNDFFSFLTKDVEEAENLKIAREREEEKAMFSVTQLSC
;
A
#
# COMPACT_ATOMS: atom_id res chain seq x y z
N MET A 1 -39.76 -6.46 52.11
CA MET A 1 -40.08 -5.92 50.76
C MET A 1 -38.94 -5.09 50.15
N MET A 2 -38.14 -4.36 50.94
CA MET A 2 -37.07 -3.48 50.46
C MET A 2 -35.88 -4.16 49.74
N TRP A 3 -35.51 -5.39 50.15
CA TRP A 3 -34.36 -6.12 49.58
C TRP A 3 -34.58 -6.62 48.14
N GLN A 4 -35.81 -7.04 47.82
CA GLN A 4 -36.15 -7.48 46.47
C GLN A 4 -36.16 -6.32 45.48
N GLU A 5 -36.58 -5.14 45.93
CA GLU A 5 -36.57 -3.92 45.14
C GLU A 5 -35.15 -3.41 44.89
N ALA A 6 -34.27 -3.47 45.90
CA ALA A 6 -32.85 -3.19 45.75
C ALA A 6 -32.17 -4.13 44.73
N ARG A 7 -32.43 -5.45 44.78
CA ARG A 7 -31.91 -6.40 43.76
C ARG A 7 -32.47 -6.15 42.36
N LYS A 8 -33.71 -5.68 42.26
CA LYS A 8 -34.32 -5.30 40.96
C LYS A 8 -33.63 -4.07 40.37
N GLN A 9 -33.34 -3.06 41.18
CA GLN A 9 -32.57 -1.88 40.76
C GLN A 9 -31.14 -2.26 40.39
N GLU A 10 -30.48 -3.10 41.18
CA GLU A 10 -29.13 -3.59 40.89
C GLU A 10 -29.06 -4.31 39.54
N ARG A 11 -30.03 -5.18 39.24
CA ARG A 11 -30.10 -5.88 37.94
C ARG A 11 -30.32 -4.90 36.78
N LYS A 12 -31.12 -3.86 36.97
CA LYS A 12 -31.35 -2.80 35.97
C LYS A 12 -30.08 -1.98 35.71
N ILE A 13 -29.35 -1.61 36.76
CA ILE A 13 -28.09 -0.86 36.66
C ILE A 13 -27.01 -1.69 35.96
N ARG A 14 -26.87 -2.98 36.31
CA ARG A 14 -25.94 -3.90 35.64
C ARG A 14 -26.24 -4.03 34.14
N GLY A 15 -27.51 -4.13 33.76
CA GLY A 15 -27.93 -4.13 32.36
C GLY A 15 -27.54 -2.85 31.62
N MET A 16 -27.83 -1.68 32.23
CA MET A 16 -27.42 -0.39 31.66
C MET A 16 -25.89 -0.28 31.48
N LEU A 17 -25.11 -0.80 32.44
CA LEU A 17 -23.64 -0.76 32.38
C LEU A 17 -23.09 -1.58 31.20
N VAL A 18 -23.64 -2.78 30.97
CA VAL A 18 -23.28 -3.63 29.83
C VAL A 18 -23.64 -2.96 28.51
N ASP A 19 -24.83 -2.34 28.43
CA ASP A 19 -25.25 -1.60 27.24
C ASP A 19 -24.38 -0.37 26.98
N TYR A 20 -23.95 0.35 28.02
CA TYR A 20 -23.01 1.45 27.88
C TYR A 20 -21.65 0.98 27.38
N LYS A 21 -21.13 -0.14 27.92
CA LYS A 21 -19.87 -0.74 27.45
C LYS A 21 -19.96 -1.14 25.98
N ARG A 22 -21.01 -1.89 25.60
CA ARG A 22 -21.22 -2.34 24.21
C ARG A 22 -21.48 -1.17 23.23
N ARG A 23 -22.06 -0.07 23.71
CA ARG A 23 -22.24 1.16 22.93
C ARG A 23 -20.93 1.95 22.79
N ALA A 24 -20.10 1.95 23.82
CA ALA A 24 -18.78 2.56 23.79
C ALA A 24 -17.83 1.78 22.86
N GLU A 25 -17.85 0.45 22.91
CA GLU A 25 -17.11 -0.42 21.99
C GLU A 25 -17.52 -0.16 20.54
N ARG A 26 -18.82 -0.20 20.20
CA ARG A 26 -19.28 0.15 18.83
C ARG A 26 -18.88 1.55 18.38
N ARG A 27 -18.84 2.53 19.28
CA ARG A 27 -18.34 3.88 18.97
C ARG A 27 -16.85 3.86 18.72
N LYS A 28 -16.09 3.15 19.55
CA LYS A 28 -14.64 2.98 19.39
C LYS A 28 -14.33 2.31 18.06
N ASP A 29 -14.99 1.19 17.75
CA ASP A 29 -14.81 0.46 16.49
C ASP A 29 -15.19 1.30 15.28
N TYR A 30 -16.27 2.08 15.38
CA TYR A 30 -16.65 3.03 14.33
C TYR A 30 -15.56 4.08 14.13
N TYR A 31 -15.09 4.73 15.20
CA TYR A 31 -14.03 5.72 15.12
C TYR A 31 -12.71 5.13 14.67
N GLU A 32 -12.31 3.93 15.10
CA GLU A 32 -11.10 3.25 14.63
C GLU A 32 -11.16 2.94 13.14
N LYS A 33 -12.34 2.58 12.61
CA LYS A 33 -12.53 2.36 11.16
C LYS A 33 -12.50 3.63 10.31
N ILE A 34 -12.92 4.77 10.85
CA ILE A 34 -12.95 6.05 10.12
C ILE A 34 -11.78 6.97 10.45
N LYS A 35 -10.98 6.62 11.46
CA LYS A 35 -9.80 7.37 11.86
C LYS A 35 -8.66 6.96 10.93
N ALA A 36 -8.69 7.53 9.73
CA ALA A 36 -7.52 7.57 8.88
C ALA A 36 -6.38 8.30 9.62
N GLU A 37 -5.14 7.88 9.40
CA GLU A 37 -3.98 8.55 9.98
C GLU A 37 -3.94 10.00 9.45
N PRO A 38 -3.90 11.04 10.30
CA PRO A 38 -3.94 12.43 9.86
C PRO A 38 -2.73 12.82 8.99
N THR A 39 -1.68 12.01 8.99
CA THR A 39 -0.50 12.18 8.12
C THR A 39 -0.61 11.48 6.78
N GLN A 40 -1.63 10.63 6.56
CA GLN A 40 -1.80 9.82 5.34
C GLN A 40 -1.93 10.66 4.07
N PHE A 41 -2.39 11.92 4.19
CA PHE A 41 -2.58 12.84 3.06
C PHE A 41 -1.64 14.05 3.11
N ILE A 42 -0.62 14.06 3.98
CA ILE A 42 0.35 15.15 3.99
C ILE A 42 1.32 14.93 2.83
N GLN A 43 1.12 15.70 1.76
CA GLN A 43 2.05 15.76 0.63
C GLN A 43 2.98 16.97 0.79
N ILE A 44 4.29 16.74 0.70
CA ILE A 44 5.31 17.80 0.73
C ILE A 44 5.97 17.85 -0.65
N HIS A 45 5.65 18.89 -1.41
CA HIS A 45 6.25 19.14 -2.71
C HIS A 45 7.42 20.12 -2.58
N GLY A 46 8.57 19.76 -3.17
CA GLY A 46 9.79 20.59 -3.15
C GLY A 46 10.37 20.77 -4.54
N ARG A 47 10.95 21.94 -4.81
CA ARG A 47 11.78 22.16 -6.00
C ARG A 47 13.17 22.64 -5.56
N PRO A 48 14.25 22.08 -6.12
CA PRO A 48 15.58 22.62 -5.88
C PRO A 48 15.62 24.10 -6.26
N CYS A 49 16.06 24.95 -5.35
CA CYS A 49 16.30 26.36 -5.63
C CYS A 49 17.63 26.79 -5.02
N LYS A 50 18.42 27.55 -5.80
CA LYS A 50 19.63 28.19 -5.28
C LYS A 50 19.22 29.51 -4.63
N ILE A 51 19.58 29.68 -3.35
CA ILE A 51 19.30 30.91 -2.62
C ILE A 51 20.54 31.80 -2.70
N HIS A 52 20.41 32.93 -3.38
CA HIS A 52 21.47 33.93 -3.49
C HIS A 52 21.20 35.07 -2.51
N LEU A 53 22.13 35.30 -1.58
CA LEU A 53 22.03 36.41 -0.64
C LEU A 53 22.20 37.77 -1.34
N ASP A 54 23.14 37.84 -2.29
CA ASP A 54 23.34 38.96 -3.20
C ASP A 54 23.33 38.45 -4.66
N PRO A 55 22.30 38.81 -5.45
CA PRO A 55 22.22 38.40 -6.85
C PRO A 55 23.40 38.87 -7.72
N ALA A 56 24.00 40.03 -7.43
CA ALA A 56 25.11 40.55 -8.24
C ALA A 56 26.39 39.74 -8.01
N VAL A 57 26.67 39.38 -6.77
CA VAL A 57 27.81 38.51 -6.41
C VAL A 57 27.61 37.11 -7.00
N ALA A 58 26.39 36.57 -6.94
CA ALA A 58 26.06 35.28 -7.53
C ALA A 58 26.29 35.25 -9.05
N ILE A 59 25.78 36.23 -9.78
CA ILE A 59 25.97 36.34 -11.24
C ILE A 59 27.46 36.48 -11.60
N ALA A 60 28.21 37.24 -10.82
CA ALA A 60 29.66 37.37 -11.03
C ALA A 60 30.40 36.04 -10.78
N GLY A 61 29.97 35.28 -9.75
CA GLY A 61 30.49 33.94 -9.45
C GLY A 61 30.20 32.92 -10.55
N ASP A 62 28.98 32.92 -11.10
CA ASP A 62 28.54 32.03 -12.18
C ASP A 62 29.09 32.42 -13.57
N SER A 63 29.97 33.44 -13.65
CA SER A 63 30.60 33.86 -14.90
C SER A 63 31.43 32.73 -15.54
N PRO A 64 31.41 32.55 -16.87
CA PRO A 64 32.25 31.57 -17.57
C PRO A 64 33.76 31.74 -17.35
N ALA A 65 34.20 32.91 -16.85
CA ALA A 65 35.59 33.14 -16.47
C ALA A 65 35.97 32.48 -15.13
N ASN A 66 34.98 32.30 -14.23
CA ASN A 66 35.15 31.73 -12.89
C ASN A 66 34.69 30.27 -12.83
N MET A 67 33.82 29.85 -13.74
CA MET A 67 33.30 28.47 -13.80
C MET A 67 34.05 27.65 -14.86
N MET A 68 34.17 26.35 -14.61
CA MET A 68 34.73 25.40 -15.57
C MET A 68 33.97 24.06 -15.57
N SER A 69 34.16 23.32 -16.65
CA SER A 69 33.95 21.88 -16.79
C SER A 69 34.22 20.98 -15.58
N TRP A 70 33.27 20.25 -15.00
CA TRP A 70 33.65 19.05 -14.24
C TRP A 70 34.27 18.02 -15.18
N GLN A 71 35.31 17.35 -14.70
CA GLN A 71 35.98 16.32 -15.46
C GLN A 71 35.05 15.11 -15.59
N GLY A 72 34.65 14.79 -16.84
CA GLY A 72 33.77 13.66 -17.13
C GLY A 72 32.29 14.01 -17.28
N ASN A 73 31.89 15.23 -16.93
CA ASN A 73 30.54 15.72 -17.23
C ASN A 73 30.58 17.22 -17.54
N GLN A 74 30.28 17.59 -18.80
CA GLN A 74 30.32 18.98 -19.26
C GLN A 74 29.14 19.83 -18.76
N ASP A 75 28.04 19.20 -18.34
CA ASP A 75 26.84 19.90 -17.86
C ASP A 75 26.99 20.37 -16.41
N ILE A 76 27.96 19.80 -15.69
CA ILE A 76 28.26 20.19 -14.31
C ILE A 76 29.39 21.21 -14.35
N LEU A 77 29.07 22.45 -13.97
CA LEU A 77 30.05 23.52 -13.81
C LEU A 77 30.51 23.59 -12.36
N ILE A 78 31.83 23.74 -12.15
CA ILE A 78 32.42 24.01 -10.85
C ILE A 78 33.32 25.24 -10.87
N ASP A 79 33.58 25.81 -9.69
CA ASP A 79 34.49 26.95 -9.54
C ASP A 79 35.91 26.56 -9.95
N ARG A 80 36.48 27.34 -10.86
CA ARG A 80 37.85 27.19 -11.35
C ARG A 80 38.90 27.41 -10.27
N PHE A 81 38.55 28.15 -9.22
CA PHE A 81 39.40 28.44 -8.06
C PHE A 81 39.05 27.58 -6.84
N ASP A 82 38.36 26.46 -7.04
CA ASP A 82 38.13 25.51 -5.96
C ASP A 82 39.45 24.88 -5.45
N VAL A 83 39.32 24.07 -4.39
CA VAL A 83 40.49 23.47 -3.73
C VAL A 83 41.21 22.45 -4.62
N ARG A 84 40.60 21.94 -5.71
CA ARG A 84 41.25 20.97 -6.61
C ARG A 84 42.43 21.57 -7.36
N ALA A 85 42.47 22.89 -7.54
CA ALA A 85 43.64 23.59 -8.08
C ALA A 85 44.91 23.40 -7.22
N HIS A 86 44.77 22.93 -5.97
CA HIS A 86 45.88 22.62 -5.06
C HIS A 86 46.23 21.12 -5.01
N LEU A 87 45.52 20.26 -5.74
CA LEU A 87 45.85 18.84 -5.81
C LEU A 87 47.03 18.64 -6.75
N ASP A 88 48.06 17.92 -6.29
CA ASP A 88 49.24 17.58 -7.11
C ASP A 88 48.89 16.60 -8.25
N TYR A 89 47.80 15.84 -8.08
CA TYR A 89 47.32 14.86 -9.03
C TYR A 89 45.80 14.84 -9.05
N ILE A 90 45.24 14.90 -10.26
CA ILE A 90 43.81 14.71 -10.49
C ILE A 90 43.68 13.49 -11.41
N PRO A 91 43.02 12.41 -10.97
CA PRO A 91 42.83 11.21 -11.78
C PRO A 91 42.16 11.52 -13.13
N GLU A 92 42.58 10.82 -14.18
CA GLU A 92 41.89 10.87 -15.47
C GLU A 92 40.49 10.24 -15.36
N VAL A 93 39.54 10.80 -16.11
CA VAL A 93 38.17 10.30 -16.16
C VAL A 93 38.16 9.06 -17.03
N LYS A 94 37.85 7.92 -16.43
CA LYS A 94 37.51 6.72 -17.18
C LYS A 94 36.14 6.91 -17.81
N HIS A 95 36.05 6.83 -19.14
CA HIS A 95 34.78 6.79 -19.83
C HIS A 95 34.24 5.34 -19.78
N LYS A 96 32.92 5.18 -19.57
CA LYS A 96 32.23 3.87 -19.44
C LYS A 96 32.57 2.83 -20.51
N GLU A 97 33.07 3.24 -21.68
CA GLU A 97 33.50 2.35 -22.75
C GLU A 97 34.72 1.47 -22.37
N GLU A 98 35.42 1.77 -21.28
CA GLU A 98 36.55 0.96 -20.78
C GLU A 98 36.17 -0.07 -19.71
N GLU A 99 34.90 -0.14 -19.30
CA GLU A 99 34.40 -1.08 -18.27
C GLU A 99 33.82 -2.36 -18.92
N ASP A 100 34.67 -3.14 -19.60
CA ASP A 100 34.42 -4.57 -19.89
C ASP A 100 34.75 -5.46 -18.66
N GLU A 101 34.83 -4.88 -17.46
CA GLU A 101 34.99 -5.64 -16.21
C GLU A 101 33.65 -6.23 -15.81
N GLU A 102 33.58 -7.56 -15.63
CA GLU A 102 32.38 -8.19 -15.08
C GLU A 102 32.06 -7.57 -13.71
N PRO A 103 30.80 -7.12 -13.47
CA PRO A 103 30.44 -6.47 -12.23
C PRO A 103 30.71 -7.40 -11.04
N THR A 104 31.37 -6.84 -10.03
CA THR A 104 31.70 -7.54 -8.79
C THR A 104 30.41 -8.03 -8.12
N GLY A 105 30.48 -9.10 -7.31
CA GLY A 105 29.29 -9.61 -6.60
C GLY A 105 28.53 -8.53 -5.82
N ASP A 106 29.26 -7.63 -5.17
CA ASP A 106 28.67 -6.49 -4.44
C ASP A 106 27.97 -5.51 -5.38
N GLU A 107 28.55 -5.22 -6.56
CA GLU A 107 27.92 -4.34 -7.56
C GLU A 107 26.65 -4.96 -8.13
N ARG A 108 26.64 -6.27 -8.38
CA ARG A 108 25.43 -6.98 -8.83
C ARG A 108 24.34 -6.96 -7.78
N TYR A 109 24.70 -7.10 -6.50
CA TYR A 109 23.75 -6.98 -5.39
C TYR A 109 23.26 -5.54 -5.19
N ILE A 110 24.12 -4.54 -5.36
CA ILE A 110 23.71 -3.12 -5.35
C ILE A 110 22.75 -2.82 -6.51
N ASN A 111 23.03 -3.36 -7.69
CA ASN A 111 22.16 -3.24 -8.85
C ASN A 111 20.81 -3.90 -8.60
N TYR A 112 20.78 -5.06 -7.94
CA TYR A 112 19.54 -5.67 -7.47
C TYR A 112 18.74 -4.72 -6.60
N GLU A 113 19.29 -4.21 -5.49
CA GLU A 113 18.58 -3.30 -4.59
C GLU A 113 18.10 -2.02 -5.31
N ARG A 114 18.90 -1.51 -6.26
CA ARG A 114 18.57 -0.31 -7.01
C ARG A 114 17.45 -0.52 -8.03
N TYR A 115 17.43 -1.68 -8.69
CA TYR A 115 16.62 -1.93 -9.87
C TYR A 115 15.59 -3.05 -9.71
N ARG A 116 15.45 -3.64 -8.51
CA ARG A 116 14.54 -4.77 -8.24
C ARG A 116 13.14 -4.57 -8.81
N ILE A 117 12.54 -3.42 -8.53
CA ILE A 117 11.16 -3.10 -8.96
C ILE A 117 11.09 -2.96 -10.48
N LEU A 118 12.08 -2.33 -11.12
CA LEU A 118 12.11 -2.17 -12.56
C LEU A 118 12.27 -3.52 -13.27
N ALA A 119 13.19 -4.37 -12.81
CA ALA A 119 13.40 -5.70 -13.36
C ALA A 119 12.18 -6.62 -13.18
N GLN A 120 11.46 -6.46 -12.05
CA GLN A 120 10.19 -7.14 -11.79
C GLN A 120 9.08 -6.64 -12.72
N ASN A 121 8.94 -5.32 -12.90
CA ASN A 121 7.96 -4.73 -13.80
C ASN A 121 8.20 -5.17 -15.26
N ASP A 122 9.45 -5.20 -15.70
CA ASP A 122 9.82 -5.71 -17.02
C ASP A 122 9.44 -7.18 -17.20
N PHE A 123 9.67 -8.02 -16.19
CA PHE A 123 9.26 -9.43 -16.21
C PHE A 123 7.73 -9.59 -16.26
N LEU A 124 7.00 -8.75 -15.54
CA LEU A 124 5.53 -8.75 -15.51
C LEU A 124 4.89 -8.05 -16.72
N GLY A 125 5.68 -7.41 -17.59
CA GLY A 125 5.17 -6.64 -18.73
C GLY A 125 4.47 -5.34 -18.33
N VAL A 126 4.79 -4.80 -17.16
CA VAL A 126 4.20 -3.58 -16.61
C VAL A 126 4.94 -2.37 -17.17
N THR A 127 4.25 -1.59 -17.99
CA THR A 127 4.81 -0.35 -18.55
C THR A 127 4.95 0.72 -17.47
N GLU A 128 5.98 1.56 -17.59
CA GLU A 128 6.23 2.69 -16.70
C GLU A 128 5.00 3.60 -16.54
N ASP A 129 4.30 3.93 -17.63
CA ASP A 129 3.10 4.77 -17.60
C ASP A 129 2.00 4.20 -16.69
N LYS A 130 1.74 2.88 -16.77
CA LYS A 130 0.78 2.19 -15.90
C LYS A 130 1.22 2.20 -14.44
N PHE A 131 2.51 1.97 -14.19
CA PHE A 131 3.06 1.97 -12.84
C PHE A 131 2.98 3.37 -12.20
N LEU A 132 3.32 4.42 -12.93
CA LEU A 132 3.24 5.80 -12.46
C LEU A 132 1.80 6.27 -12.26
N GLN A 133 0.88 5.84 -13.12
CA GLN A 133 -0.54 6.14 -12.96
C GLN A 133 -1.08 5.51 -11.67
N GLN A 134 -0.76 4.24 -11.41
CA GLN A 134 -1.17 3.56 -10.18
C GLN A 134 -0.56 4.23 -8.94
N LEU A 135 0.74 4.54 -8.97
CA LEU A 135 1.40 5.26 -7.88
C LEU A 135 0.73 6.62 -7.61
N SER A 136 0.33 7.35 -8.66
CA SER A 136 -0.41 8.61 -8.52
C SER A 136 -1.79 8.42 -7.87
N ILE A 137 -2.46 7.31 -8.12
CA ILE A 137 -3.76 7.00 -7.51
C ILE A 137 -3.56 6.68 -6.03
N GLU A 138 -2.59 5.82 -5.71
CA GLU A 138 -2.26 5.43 -4.33
C GLU A 138 -1.79 6.63 -3.49
N GLU A 139 -1.03 7.57 -4.06
CA GLU A 139 -0.61 8.79 -3.36
C GLU A 139 -1.78 9.75 -3.08
N GLN A 140 -2.81 9.77 -3.94
CA GLN A 140 -3.98 10.63 -3.78
C GLN A 140 -5.04 10.03 -2.86
N PHE A 141 -5.24 8.72 -2.92
CA PHE A 141 -6.37 8.04 -2.27
C PHE A 141 -5.94 7.07 -1.17
N GLY A 142 -4.64 6.83 -1.00
CA GLY A 142 -4.08 5.83 -0.10
C GLY A 142 -4.03 4.43 -0.75
N PRO A 143 -3.43 3.45 -0.07
CA PRO A 143 -3.43 2.06 -0.53
C PRO A 143 -4.88 1.59 -0.69
N VAL A 144 -5.20 1.02 -1.84
CA VAL A 144 -6.48 0.35 -2.05
C VAL A 144 -6.40 -0.96 -1.28
N GLU A 145 -6.79 -0.95 0.00
CA GLU A 145 -6.95 -2.20 0.74
C GLU A 145 -7.98 -3.04 -0.01
N LYS A 146 -7.52 -4.13 -0.65
CA LYS A 146 -8.41 -5.17 -1.16
C LYS A 146 -9.20 -5.69 0.03
N ALA A 147 -10.43 -5.21 0.18
CA ALA A 147 -11.35 -5.76 1.14
C ALA A 147 -11.52 -7.24 0.79
N GLU A 148 -10.98 -8.13 1.63
CA GLU A 148 -11.26 -9.56 1.49
C GLU A 148 -12.78 -9.71 1.34
N PRO A 149 -13.28 -10.40 0.30
CA PRO A 149 -14.71 -10.56 0.12
C PRO A 149 -15.25 -11.17 1.41
N PRO A 150 -16.26 -10.54 2.05
CA PRO A 150 -16.78 -11.05 3.30
C PRO A 150 -17.18 -12.50 3.09
N PRO A 151 -16.87 -13.41 4.03
CA PRO A 151 -17.30 -14.79 3.93
C PRO A 151 -18.80 -14.77 3.66
N ILE A 152 -19.23 -15.39 2.56
CA ILE A 152 -20.65 -15.57 2.25
C ILE A 152 -21.18 -16.60 3.25
N GLU A 153 -21.30 -16.20 4.52
CA GLU A 153 -22.09 -16.93 5.50
C GLU A 153 -23.54 -16.77 5.07
N GLY A 154 -24.08 -17.87 4.53
CA GLY A 154 -25.45 -17.98 4.07
C GLY A 154 -26.42 -17.36 5.06
N LYS A 155 -27.00 -16.22 4.68
CA LYS A 155 -28.09 -15.56 5.39
C LYS A 155 -29.28 -16.52 5.46
N LYS A 156 -29.39 -17.27 6.56
CA LYS A 156 -30.68 -17.82 6.99
C LYS A 156 -31.63 -16.64 7.15
N LYS A 157 -32.59 -16.52 6.24
CA LYS A 157 -33.72 -15.58 6.34
C LYS A 157 -34.43 -15.82 7.67
N VAL A 158 -34.13 -15.00 8.67
CA VAL A 158 -35.01 -14.82 9.83
C VAL A 158 -36.17 -13.97 9.32
N VAL A 159 -37.36 -14.57 9.27
CA VAL A 159 -38.61 -13.88 8.93
C VAL A 159 -38.93 -12.92 10.07
N GLY A 160 -38.47 -11.68 9.93
CA GLY A 160 -38.87 -10.56 10.79
C GLY A 160 -40.17 -9.96 10.27
N ALA A 161 -41.20 -9.94 11.11
CA ALA A 161 -42.48 -9.32 10.82
C ALA A 161 -42.30 -7.83 10.47
N ALA A 162 -42.65 -7.47 9.24
CA ALA A 162 -42.65 -6.08 8.79
C ALA A 162 -43.82 -5.32 9.43
N ILE A 163 -43.52 -4.42 10.36
CA ILE A 163 -44.47 -3.41 10.82
C ILE A 163 -44.37 -2.24 9.84
N GLY A 164 -45.27 -2.19 8.85
CA GLY A 164 -45.37 -1.09 7.91
C GLY A 164 -45.93 0.16 8.60
N TYR A 165 -45.11 1.19 8.76
CA TYR A 165 -45.55 2.55 9.06
C TYR A 165 -45.36 3.39 7.80
N ASN A 166 -46.45 3.94 7.26
CA ASN A 166 -46.45 4.98 6.23
C ASN A 166 -46.72 6.32 6.93
N TYR A 167 -45.82 7.28 6.77
CA TYR A 167 -46.03 8.67 7.16
C TYR A 167 -46.55 9.45 5.96
N SER A 168 -47.83 9.25 5.64
CA SER A 168 -48.62 10.21 4.88
C SER A 168 -49.95 10.39 5.60
N GLU A 169 -50.35 11.65 5.72
CA GLU A 169 -51.30 12.18 6.69
C GLU A 169 -52.66 11.47 6.73
N GLY A 170 -53.11 11.19 7.97
CA GLY A 170 -54.48 11.49 8.44
C GLY A 170 -55.66 10.68 7.90
N SER A 171 -55.99 9.56 8.57
CA SER A 171 -57.33 9.29 9.15
C SER A 171 -57.43 7.84 9.66
N ALA A 172 -58.05 7.64 10.82
CA ALA A 172 -58.24 6.35 11.45
C ALA A 172 -59.47 5.61 10.91
N ALA A 173 -59.38 4.28 10.71
CA ALA A 173 -60.49 3.33 10.88
C ALA A 173 -60.11 1.84 10.62
N THR A 174 -60.30 1.02 11.65
CA THR A 174 -60.92 -0.33 11.69
C THR A 174 -60.69 -1.40 10.59
N THR A 175 -60.30 -2.60 11.03
CA THR A 175 -60.51 -3.92 10.39
C THR A 175 -62.00 -4.34 10.42
N PRO A 176 -62.47 -5.51 9.89
CA PRO A 176 -61.86 -6.57 9.04
C PRO A 176 -62.75 -7.02 7.83
N ALA A 177 -62.24 -7.88 6.92
CA ALA A 177 -62.90 -9.13 6.43
C ALA A 177 -62.34 -9.71 5.11
N ALA A 178 -61.98 -11.00 5.17
CA ALA A 178 -62.12 -12.12 4.23
C ALA A 178 -62.07 -11.94 2.68
N GLY A 179 -61.25 -12.79 2.03
CA GLY A 179 -61.43 -13.20 0.63
C GLY A 179 -60.14 -13.72 -0.04
N GLU A 180 -60.03 -15.03 -0.24
CA GLU A 180 -59.04 -15.74 -1.09
C GLU A 180 -59.28 -15.50 -2.62
N PRO A 181 -58.60 -16.17 -3.57
CA PRO A 181 -57.19 -16.09 -3.94
C PRO A 181 -56.95 -15.87 -5.46
N ALA A 182 -55.67 -15.77 -5.84
CA ALA A 182 -55.07 -16.14 -7.13
C ALA A 182 -55.42 -15.35 -8.42
N LYS A 183 -54.37 -14.76 -9.02
CA LYS A 183 -53.98 -15.01 -10.42
C LYS A 183 -52.53 -14.55 -10.64
N GLU A 184 -51.67 -15.53 -10.93
CA GLU A 184 -50.45 -15.31 -11.71
C GLU A 184 -50.86 -14.85 -13.11
N GLU A 185 -50.24 -13.80 -13.64
CA GLU A 185 -49.69 -13.83 -15.00
C GLU A 185 -48.41 -12.99 -15.04
N LYS A 186 -47.49 -13.56 -15.79
CA LYS A 186 -46.08 -13.25 -15.99
C LYS A 186 -46.04 -12.40 -17.25
N ASP A 187 -45.50 -11.18 -17.18
CA ASP A 187 -45.04 -10.49 -18.39
C ASP A 187 -43.56 -10.20 -18.25
N SER A 188 -42.86 -10.62 -19.29
CA SER A 188 -41.43 -10.72 -19.45
C SER A 188 -41.05 -9.71 -20.52
N SER A 189 -40.38 -8.63 -20.13
CA SER A 189 -39.58 -7.83 -21.05
C SER A 189 -38.13 -7.95 -20.61
N GLU A 190 -37.45 -8.86 -21.28
CA GLU A 190 -36.01 -9.06 -21.28
C GLU A 190 -35.28 -7.84 -21.88
N GLU A 191 -34.04 -7.66 -21.40
CA GLU A 191 -32.91 -6.95 -22.02
C GLU A 191 -33.02 -5.42 -22.03
N GLU A 192 -32.08 -4.67 -21.46
CA GLU A 192 -30.64 -4.70 -21.75
C GLU A 192 -29.78 -4.82 -20.48
N ASN A 193 -28.93 -5.86 -20.45
CA ASN A 193 -27.68 -5.81 -19.70
C ASN A 193 -26.72 -4.95 -20.55
N GLU A 194 -26.40 -3.75 -20.10
CA GLU A 194 -25.11 -3.16 -20.45
C GLU A 194 -24.14 -3.68 -19.40
N ASP A 195 -23.41 -4.73 -19.82
CA ASP A 195 -22.13 -5.13 -19.26
C ASP A 195 -21.22 -3.89 -19.27
N ASP A 196 -21.06 -3.27 -18.09
CA ASP A 196 -19.96 -2.35 -17.81
C ASP A 196 -18.79 -3.20 -17.27
N ASP A 197 -18.30 -4.10 -18.14
CA ASP A 197 -17.14 -4.98 -17.95
C ASP A 197 -15.89 -4.31 -18.56
N ASP A 198 -15.64 -3.03 -18.27
CA ASP A 198 -14.54 -2.24 -18.87
C ASP A 198 -13.70 -1.46 -17.84
N ASP A 199 -13.54 -1.97 -16.61
CA ASP A 199 -12.60 -1.40 -15.62
C ASP A 199 -11.87 -2.47 -14.76
N ASP A 200 -11.52 -3.63 -15.32
CA ASP A 200 -10.66 -4.66 -14.67
C ASP A 200 -9.15 -4.30 -14.75
N ASP A 201 -8.81 -3.15 -15.31
CA ASP A 201 -7.41 -2.70 -15.50
C ASP A 201 -6.84 -1.92 -14.29
N SER A 202 -7.63 -1.67 -13.23
CA SER A 202 -7.20 -0.96 -12.00
C SER A 202 -6.80 -1.86 -10.82
N ASP A 203 -6.83 -3.18 -10.97
CA ASP A 203 -6.71 -4.15 -9.86
C ASP A 203 -5.31 -4.78 -9.70
N ILE A 204 -4.33 -4.27 -10.45
CA ILE A 204 -2.93 -4.72 -10.33
C ILE A 204 -2.29 -4.03 -9.12
N ASP A 205 -2.37 -4.72 -8.00
CA ASP A 205 -1.62 -4.42 -6.78
C ASP A 205 -0.13 -4.71 -7.04
N PHE A 206 0.62 -3.68 -7.42
CA PHE A 206 2.06 -3.77 -7.74
C PHE A 206 2.95 -3.94 -6.51
N ASP A 207 2.39 -3.82 -5.29
CA ASP A 207 3.04 -4.20 -4.04
C ASP A 207 2.99 -5.73 -3.81
N LEU A 208 2.32 -6.49 -4.68
CA LEU A 208 2.46 -7.95 -4.72
C LEU A 208 3.84 -8.32 -5.30
N CYS A 209 4.79 -8.55 -4.39
CA CYS A 209 6.01 -9.31 -4.69
C CYS A 209 5.65 -10.57 -5.49
N VAL A 210 6.35 -10.81 -6.61
CA VAL A 210 6.19 -12.05 -7.37
C VAL A 210 6.35 -13.23 -6.41
N ASP A 211 5.35 -14.12 -6.36
CA ASP A 211 5.42 -15.30 -5.49
C ASP A 211 6.45 -16.29 -6.03
N VAL A 212 7.68 -16.14 -5.56
CA VAL A 212 8.87 -16.89 -5.99
C VAL A 212 8.66 -18.41 -5.86
N ASN A 213 7.82 -18.85 -4.91
CA ASN A 213 7.52 -20.27 -4.68
C ASN A 213 6.65 -20.91 -5.77
N LYS A 214 5.96 -20.09 -6.58
CA LYS A 214 5.08 -20.56 -7.68
C LYS A 214 5.73 -20.48 -9.05
N ILE A 215 6.99 -20.08 -9.13
CA ILE A 215 7.68 -19.82 -10.39
C ILE A 215 8.27 -21.12 -10.95
N SER A 216 7.94 -21.42 -12.20
CA SER A 216 8.55 -22.55 -12.90
C SER A 216 10.00 -22.27 -13.29
N SER A 217 10.79 -23.31 -13.55
CA SER A 217 12.18 -23.14 -13.99
C SER A 217 12.32 -22.33 -15.28
N ALA A 218 11.34 -22.36 -16.18
CA ALA A 218 11.33 -21.57 -17.40
C ALA A 218 11.11 -20.08 -17.10
N GLN A 219 10.13 -19.78 -16.24
CA GLN A 219 9.86 -18.41 -15.79
C GLN A 219 11.00 -17.83 -14.96
N ALA A 220 11.70 -18.65 -14.16
CA ALA A 220 12.89 -18.20 -13.45
C ALA A 220 14.01 -17.77 -14.41
N HIS A 221 14.19 -18.49 -15.52
CA HIS A 221 15.16 -18.08 -16.55
C HIS A 221 14.72 -16.80 -17.27
N GLU A 222 13.43 -16.66 -17.59
CA GLU A 222 12.88 -15.45 -18.20
C GLU A 222 13.04 -14.23 -17.29
N MET A 223 12.78 -14.41 -15.99
CA MET A 223 12.97 -13.40 -14.98
C MET A 223 14.43 -12.98 -14.84
N ASN A 224 15.37 -13.94 -14.85
CA ASN A 224 16.79 -13.60 -14.87
C ASN A 224 17.21 -12.87 -16.16
N ALA A 225 16.54 -13.14 -17.29
CA ALA A 225 16.82 -12.46 -18.54
C ALA A 225 16.36 -10.99 -18.52
N SER A 226 15.23 -10.67 -17.89
CA SER A 226 14.78 -9.27 -17.73
C SER A 226 15.75 -8.43 -16.87
N ALA A 227 16.44 -9.09 -15.95
CA ALA A 227 17.40 -8.45 -15.04
C ALA A 227 18.76 -8.11 -15.68
N LEU A 228 19.11 -8.70 -16.83
CA LEU A 228 20.43 -8.51 -17.47
C LEU A 228 20.70 -7.05 -17.85
N GLY A 229 19.66 -6.32 -18.30
CA GLY A 229 19.77 -4.91 -18.65
C GLY A 229 20.09 -3.99 -17.46
N TYR A 230 19.92 -4.49 -16.24
CA TYR A 230 20.12 -3.75 -15.00
C TYR A 230 21.46 -4.06 -14.31
N GLY A 231 22.35 -4.82 -14.95
CA GLY A 231 23.67 -5.16 -14.40
C GLY A 231 23.65 -6.28 -13.36
N MET A 232 22.58 -7.09 -13.35
CA MET A 232 22.54 -8.39 -12.70
C MET A 232 23.00 -9.48 -13.69
N MET A 233 23.50 -10.60 -13.22
CA MET A 233 24.02 -11.67 -14.09
C MET A 233 23.42 -13.04 -13.77
N SER A 234 23.45 -13.94 -14.75
CA SER A 234 23.18 -15.38 -14.56
C SER A 234 21.86 -15.65 -13.80
N ASN A 235 21.94 -16.12 -12.56
CA ASN A 235 20.79 -16.45 -11.72
C ASN A 235 20.54 -15.44 -10.57
N ASP A 236 21.20 -14.29 -10.62
CA ASP A 236 21.22 -13.31 -9.54
C ASP A 236 19.81 -12.91 -9.13
N PHE A 237 18.98 -12.45 -10.08
CA PHE A 237 17.69 -11.84 -9.75
C PHE A 237 16.72 -12.78 -9.05
N PHE A 238 16.51 -13.99 -9.60
CA PHE A 238 15.68 -15.00 -8.96
C PHE A 238 16.26 -15.45 -7.60
N SER A 239 17.59 -15.58 -7.50
CA SER A 239 18.24 -15.98 -6.24
C SER A 239 18.10 -14.93 -5.14
N PHE A 240 18.20 -13.64 -5.49
CA PHE A 240 18.04 -12.54 -4.55
C PHE A 240 16.60 -12.38 -4.11
N LEU A 241 15.62 -12.49 -5.02
CA LEU A 241 14.20 -12.50 -4.65
C LEU A 241 13.85 -13.67 -3.70
N THR A 242 14.41 -14.86 -3.96
CA THR A 242 14.22 -16.01 -3.06
C THR A 242 14.79 -15.70 -1.67
N LYS A 243 15.99 -15.11 -1.62
CA LYS A 243 16.67 -14.73 -0.37
C LYS A 243 15.88 -13.66 0.39
N ASP A 244 15.28 -12.69 -0.28
CA ASP A 244 14.42 -11.67 0.36
C ASP A 244 13.19 -12.32 1.01
N VAL A 245 12.57 -13.28 0.33
CA VAL A 245 11.42 -14.03 0.87
C VAL A 245 11.84 -14.84 2.11
N GLU A 246 12.95 -15.57 2.02
CA GLU A 246 13.50 -16.34 3.15
C GLU A 246 13.87 -15.43 4.34
N GLU A 247 14.47 -14.27 4.08
CA GLU A 247 14.81 -13.29 5.11
C GLU A 247 13.56 -12.69 5.77
N ALA A 248 12.53 -12.37 4.99
CA ALA A 248 11.25 -11.91 5.51
C ALA A 248 10.55 -12.97 6.40
N GLU A 249 10.56 -14.23 5.97
CA GLU A 249 10.04 -15.35 6.78
C GLU A 249 10.84 -15.54 8.08
N ASN A 250 12.17 -15.48 8.00
CA ASN A 250 13.04 -15.59 9.17
C ASN A 250 12.82 -14.44 10.16
N LEU A 251 12.63 -13.21 9.68
CA LEU A 251 12.29 -12.05 10.50
C LEU A 251 10.92 -12.21 11.17
N LYS A 252 9.94 -12.75 10.45
CA LYS A 252 8.61 -13.05 11.00
C LYS A 252 8.69 -14.09 12.12
N ILE A 253 9.39 -15.19 11.90
CA ILE A 253 9.61 -16.25 12.91
C ILE A 253 10.37 -15.70 14.13
N ALA A 254 11.38 -14.85 13.91
CA ALA A 254 12.14 -14.23 14.99
C ALA A 254 11.26 -13.29 15.84
N ARG A 255 10.41 -12.48 15.18
CA ARG A 255 9.44 -11.60 15.84
C ARG A 255 8.45 -12.39 16.68
N GLU A 256 7.86 -13.45 16.13
CA GLU A 256 6.92 -14.32 16.85
C GLU A 256 7.57 -14.94 18.08
N ARG A 257 8.81 -15.44 17.95
CA ARG A 257 9.58 -15.98 19.08
C ARG A 257 9.88 -14.92 20.14
N GLU A 258 10.10 -13.66 19.77
CA GLU A 258 10.29 -12.56 20.71
C GLU A 258 8.97 -12.20 21.42
N GLU A 259 7.86 -12.15 20.69
CA GLU A 259 6.52 -11.93 21.23
C GLU A 259 6.11 -13.03 22.21
N GLU A 260 6.38 -14.30 21.90
CA GLU A 260 6.17 -15.44 22.80
C GLU A 260 6.99 -15.29 24.09
N LYS A 261 8.26 -14.90 23.99
CA LYS A 261 9.12 -14.64 25.15
C LYS A 261 8.60 -13.47 25.97
N ALA A 262 8.14 -12.40 25.32
CA ALA A 262 7.55 -11.24 25.99
C ALA A 262 6.26 -11.64 26.73
N MET A 263 5.36 -12.40 26.10
CA MET A 263 4.13 -12.89 26.72
C MET A 263 4.40 -13.82 27.91
N PHE A 264 5.40 -14.70 27.80
CA PHE A 264 5.82 -15.58 28.90
C PHE A 264 6.46 -14.81 30.07
N SER A 265 7.23 -13.76 29.77
CA SER A 265 7.85 -12.90 30.80
C SER A 265 6.82 -12.06 31.57
N VAL A 266 5.77 -11.57 30.90
CA VAL A 266 4.69 -10.78 31.52
C VAL A 266 3.80 -11.66 32.40
N THR A 267 3.58 -12.92 32.00
CA THR A 267 2.82 -13.88 32.82
C THR A 267 3.59 -14.34 34.05
N GLN A 268 4.92 -14.44 34.01
CA GLN A 268 5.75 -14.76 35.19
C GLN A 268 5.81 -13.63 36.23
N LEU A 269 5.66 -12.37 35.84
CA LEU A 269 5.61 -11.22 36.77
C LEU A 269 4.21 -11.00 37.39
N SER A 270 3.23 -11.80 36.99
CA SER A 270 1.84 -11.71 37.44
C SER A 270 1.46 -12.75 38.51
N CYS A 271 2.42 -13.53 39.03
CA CYS A 271 2.24 -14.49 40.11
C CYS A 271 3.06 -14.12 41.34
#